data_AF-A0A8S9Q5I4-F1
#
_entry.id   AF-A0A8S9Q5I4-F1
#
_cell.length_a   1.000
_cell.length_b   1.000
_cell.length_c   1.000
_cell.angle_alpha   90.00
_cell.angle_beta   90.00
_cell.angle_gamma   90.00
#
_symmetry.space_group_name_H-M   'P 1'
#
loop_
_entity.id
_entity.type
_entity.pdbx_description
1 polymer ?
#
loop_
_entity_poly.entity_id
_entity_poly.type
_entity_poly.pdbx_seq_one_letter_code
_entity_poly.pdbx_strand_id
1 'polypeptide(L)'
;MKTPPPQSSETKAYTLTTSSVSYTQPKTSLSLLRLAATEPPSFILRNITLTAHPSEILAVVGPSGAGKSTLLDILASKTSPTSGSMLLNSVPINPSSYRKISSYVPQHDSFFPLLTVSETFSFAARLLLPNPSDVPQTVTSLLSELNLTHLSNTRLAQGLSGGERRRVSIGLTLLHDPCFLLLDEPTSGLDSKSAFDVVNILKSIALSRQRTVVLSIHQPSFKILSIIDRLLLLSQGTVAYHGRLDSLEGFLLSKGFTVPPQLNSLEYAMEVLQELRESDGNTDVITLPSTENRIERQKQSIVRYRKSRITEICLLSLRFWKIIYRTRQLLLTNALEALVVGLVLGTIYINIGIGKEGIEKRFGLFAFTLTFLLSSTTETLPIFINERPILIRETSSGVYRLSSHILANTLVFMPYLFVISIIYSASVYFLVGLCPTWQAFGYFVLVIWVIVLMANSFVLFLSSLAPNYIAGTSLVTVLLAAFFLFSGYFISKESLPKYWLFMYFISMYKYALDALLINEYSCLASKCLVWYEEAQGKVCLVNGGDVLEKKGLHEKHRWFNVYVLLGFFVLYRVLCFLALLRRVSGSKR
;
A
#
# COMPACT_ATOMS: atom_id res chain seq x y z
N MET A 1 7.17 49.81 22.25
CA MET A 1 7.49 48.37 22.40
C MET A 1 7.85 47.82 21.03
N LYS A 2 9.14 47.53 20.79
CA LYS A 2 9.59 46.85 19.57
C LYS A 2 9.04 45.43 19.59
N THR A 3 8.33 45.04 18.53
CA THR A 3 7.98 43.65 18.27
C THR A 3 9.26 42.81 18.22
N PRO A 4 9.30 41.63 18.88
CA PRO A 4 10.45 40.76 18.75
C PRO A 4 10.56 40.30 17.29
N PRO A 5 11.78 40.20 16.73
CA PRO A 5 11.95 39.67 15.39
C PRO A 5 11.47 38.21 15.34
N PRO A 6 10.94 37.75 14.20
CA PRO A 6 10.62 36.34 14.01
C PRO A 6 11.90 35.52 14.26
N GLN A 7 11.79 34.47 15.07
CA GLN A 7 12.88 33.53 15.33
C GLN A 7 13.36 32.97 13.99
N SER A 8 14.53 33.42 13.55
CA SER A 8 15.24 32.87 12.40
C SER A 8 15.63 31.43 12.74
N SER A 9 14.86 30.47 12.25
CA SER A 9 15.33 29.09 12.17
C SER A 9 16.58 29.10 11.30
N GLU A 10 17.77 28.88 11.88
CA GLU A 10 19.02 28.72 11.14
C GLU A 10 18.78 27.76 9.96
N THR A 11 18.77 28.27 8.73
CA THR A 11 18.62 27.46 7.54
C THR A 11 19.92 26.68 7.34
N LYS A 12 19.93 25.44 7.84
CA LYS A 12 21.08 24.54 7.74
C LYS A 12 21.25 24.13 6.28
N ALA A 13 22.22 24.76 5.61
CA ALA A 13 22.67 24.36 4.29
C ALA A 13 23.54 23.10 4.41
N TYR A 14 23.26 22.08 3.59
CA TYR A 14 23.99 20.82 3.62
C TYR A 14 24.53 20.45 2.24
N THR A 15 25.80 20.09 2.20
CA THR A 15 26.48 19.51 1.03
C THR A 15 26.50 18.00 1.19
N LEU A 16 26.04 17.29 0.16
CA LEU A 16 26.08 15.82 0.10
C LEU A 16 27.23 15.39 -0.80
N THR A 17 28.11 14.53 -0.29
CA THR A 17 29.19 13.95 -1.08
C THR A 17 29.17 12.43 -0.99
N THR A 18 29.44 11.75 -2.11
CA THR A 18 29.64 10.30 -2.13
C THR A 18 31.09 10.01 -2.47
N SER A 19 31.67 9.01 -1.81
CA SER A 19 33.04 8.56 -2.06
C SER A 19 33.01 7.09 -2.46
N SER A 20 33.30 6.82 -3.74
CA SER A 20 33.52 5.47 -4.26
C SER A 20 32.35 4.49 -4.05
N VAL A 21 31.13 4.96 -4.28
CA VAL A 21 29.91 4.16 -4.08
C VAL A 21 29.78 3.10 -5.17
N SER A 22 29.72 1.82 -4.78
CA SER A 22 29.42 0.71 -5.69
C SER A 22 28.23 -0.10 -5.20
N TYR A 23 27.46 -0.64 -6.13
CA TYR A 23 26.28 -1.45 -5.83
C TYR A 23 26.20 -2.67 -6.75
N THR A 24 26.07 -3.83 -6.14
CA THR A 24 25.94 -5.14 -6.80
C THR A 24 24.48 -5.60 -6.78
N GLN A 25 24.01 -6.22 -7.86
CA GLN A 25 22.67 -6.78 -7.88
C GLN A 25 22.51 -7.85 -6.79
N PRO A 26 21.46 -7.79 -5.94
CA PRO A 26 21.22 -8.84 -4.96
C PRO A 26 20.85 -10.15 -5.69
N LYS A 27 21.61 -11.23 -5.45
CA LYS A 27 21.29 -12.56 -5.98
C LYS A 27 20.01 -13.06 -5.29
N THR A 28 18.88 -13.09 -6.00
CA THR A 28 17.65 -13.74 -5.53
C THR A 28 17.83 -15.26 -5.58
N SER A 29 18.35 -15.85 -4.50
CA SER A 29 18.47 -17.30 -4.36
C SER A 29 17.09 -17.92 -4.09
N LEU A 30 16.32 -18.16 -5.14
CA LEU A 30 15.14 -19.03 -5.14
C LEU A 30 15.27 -20.12 -6.22
N SER A 31 16.46 -20.68 -6.39
CA SER A 31 16.66 -21.91 -7.15
C SER A 31 17.25 -22.98 -6.21
N LEU A 32 16.39 -23.85 -5.71
CA LEU A 32 16.75 -25.00 -4.85
C LEU A 32 17.64 -26.05 -5.55
N LEU A 33 18.06 -25.84 -6.80
CA LEU A 33 18.64 -26.87 -7.68
C LEU A 33 19.74 -26.40 -8.64
N ARG A 34 20.54 -25.36 -8.32
CA ARG A 34 21.75 -25.06 -9.11
C ARG A 34 23.03 -25.30 -8.31
N LEU A 35 23.79 -26.31 -8.75
CA LEU A 35 25.20 -26.48 -8.42
C LEU A 35 25.95 -25.19 -8.72
N ALA A 36 26.83 -24.82 -7.80
CA ALA A 36 27.55 -23.56 -7.77
C ALA A 36 28.52 -23.42 -8.95
N ALA A 37 28.21 -22.53 -9.88
CA ALA A 37 29.20 -21.74 -10.59
C ALA A 37 29.15 -20.32 -10.01
N THR A 38 30.24 -19.86 -9.41
CA THR A 38 30.38 -18.50 -8.90
C THR A 38 30.55 -17.53 -10.07
N GLU A 39 29.44 -17.16 -10.71
CA GLU A 39 29.45 -16.02 -11.64
C GLU A 39 29.85 -14.74 -10.89
N PRO A 40 30.73 -13.91 -11.48
CA PRO A 40 31.18 -12.67 -10.86
C PRO A 40 29.98 -11.75 -10.56
N PRO A 41 30.03 -10.95 -9.48
CA PRO A 41 28.93 -10.09 -9.11
C PRO A 41 28.62 -9.08 -10.24
N SER A 42 27.36 -9.05 -10.69
CA SER A 42 26.89 -8.04 -11.64
C SER A 42 26.76 -6.69 -10.93
N PHE A 43 27.74 -5.81 -11.17
CA PHE A 43 27.72 -4.44 -10.66
C PHE A 43 26.75 -3.58 -11.47
N ILE A 44 25.80 -2.95 -10.77
CA ILE A 44 24.89 -1.95 -11.33
C ILE A 44 25.54 -0.56 -11.25
N LEU A 45 26.30 -0.27 -10.18
CA LEU A 45 27.04 0.98 -9.98
C LEU A 45 28.48 0.65 -9.57
N ARG A 46 29.45 1.42 -10.08
CA ARG A 46 30.89 1.20 -9.86
C ARG A 46 31.56 2.54 -9.52
N ASN A 47 32.12 2.61 -8.31
CA ASN A 47 33.01 3.68 -7.85
C ASN A 47 32.46 5.11 -8.11
N ILE A 48 31.19 5.34 -7.80
CA ILE A 48 30.53 6.63 -8.05
C ILE A 48 30.91 7.64 -6.97
N THR A 49 31.51 8.73 -7.42
CA THR A 49 31.86 9.90 -6.60
C THR A 49 31.11 11.11 -7.17
N LEU A 50 30.33 11.79 -6.34
CA LEU A 50 29.59 12.99 -6.71
C LEU A 50 29.51 13.95 -5.52
N THR A 51 29.29 15.23 -5.84
CA THR A 51 28.98 16.28 -4.87
C THR A 51 27.72 17.03 -5.29
N ALA A 52 26.82 17.28 -4.32
CA ALA A 52 25.62 18.07 -4.48
C ALA A 52 25.62 19.21 -3.46
N HIS A 53 25.47 20.43 -3.94
CA HIS A 53 25.58 21.65 -3.13
C HIS A 53 24.21 22.23 -2.78
N PRO A 54 24.11 22.97 -1.66
CA PRO A 54 22.88 23.64 -1.27
C PRO A 54 22.45 24.68 -2.29
N SER A 55 21.13 24.81 -2.50
CA SER A 55 20.51 25.76 -3.44
C SER A 55 20.83 25.51 -4.92
N GLU A 56 21.44 24.37 -5.25
CA GLU A 56 21.70 23.94 -6.63
C GLU A 56 20.81 22.76 -7.03
N ILE A 57 20.56 22.65 -8.33
CA ILE A 57 19.98 21.47 -8.98
C ILE A 57 21.11 20.63 -9.57
N LEU A 58 21.24 19.40 -9.08
CA LEU A 58 22.08 18.36 -9.69
C LEU A 58 21.21 17.44 -10.55
N ALA A 59 21.43 17.45 -11.87
CA ALA A 59 20.77 16.55 -12.79
C ALA A 59 21.63 15.30 -13.05
N VAL A 60 21.07 14.12 -12.76
CA VAL A 60 21.65 12.81 -13.09
C VAL A 60 21.12 12.40 -14.46
N VAL A 61 21.99 12.44 -15.47
CA VAL A 61 21.65 12.18 -16.87
C VAL A 61 22.33 10.91 -17.36
N GLY A 62 21.67 10.15 -18.22
CA GLY A 62 22.22 8.94 -18.81
C GLY A 62 21.15 8.08 -19.48
N PRO A 63 21.55 7.11 -20.31
CA PRO A 63 20.63 6.25 -21.03
C PRO A 63 19.82 5.35 -20.08
N SER A 64 18.76 4.75 -20.62
CA SER A 64 17.99 3.73 -19.90
C SER A 64 18.91 2.59 -19.45
N GLY A 65 18.77 2.14 -18.20
CA GLY A 65 19.64 1.11 -17.62
C GLY A 65 21.00 1.59 -17.10
N ALA A 66 21.34 2.89 -17.19
CA ALA A 66 22.62 3.42 -16.68
C ALA A 66 22.77 3.39 -15.13
N GLY A 67 21.72 3.04 -14.40
CA GLY A 67 21.73 2.99 -12.92
C GLY A 67 21.23 4.25 -12.22
N LYS A 68 20.58 5.19 -12.93
CA LYS A 68 20.06 6.46 -12.38
C LYS A 68 19.15 6.28 -11.17
N SER A 69 18.09 5.49 -11.30
CA SER A 69 17.13 5.22 -10.21
C SER A 69 17.81 4.51 -9.04
N THR A 70 18.71 3.55 -9.32
CA THR A 70 19.51 2.87 -8.30
C THR A 70 20.38 3.85 -7.52
N LEU A 71 21.03 4.81 -8.21
CA LEU A 71 21.82 5.84 -7.55
C LEU A 71 20.93 6.73 -6.68
N LEU A 72 19.78 7.17 -7.18
CA LEU A 72 18.83 7.97 -6.39
C LEU A 72 18.31 7.22 -5.16
N ASP A 73 18.06 5.91 -5.25
CA ASP A 73 17.64 5.09 -4.11
C ASP A 73 18.74 4.98 -3.04
N ILE A 74 20.01 4.89 -3.46
CA ILE A 74 21.15 4.95 -2.53
C ILE A 74 21.26 6.36 -1.92
N LEU A 75 21.14 7.41 -2.73
CA LEU A 75 21.17 8.80 -2.26
C LEU A 75 20.01 9.12 -1.32
N ALA A 76 18.87 8.43 -1.44
CA ALA A 76 17.73 8.50 -0.53
C ALA A 76 17.92 7.65 0.73
N SER A 77 19.05 6.96 0.85
CA SER A 77 19.34 5.95 1.85
C SER A 77 18.25 4.87 1.92
N LYS A 78 17.56 4.54 0.83
CA LYS A 78 16.61 3.41 0.80
C LYS A 78 17.36 2.10 0.69
N THR A 79 18.31 2.03 -0.24
CA THR A 79 19.23 0.92 -0.43
C THR A 79 20.59 1.27 0.17
N SER A 80 21.24 0.29 0.80
CA SER A 80 22.62 0.45 1.28
C SER A 80 23.61 0.14 0.15
N PRO A 81 24.66 0.95 -0.05
CA PRO A 81 25.69 0.63 -1.04
C PRO A 81 26.48 -0.63 -0.61
N THR A 82 27.00 -1.38 -1.59
CA THR A 82 27.86 -2.55 -1.33
C THR A 82 29.23 -2.12 -0.83
N SER A 83 29.75 -1.00 -1.35
CA SER A 83 31.01 -0.38 -0.92
C SER A 83 30.93 1.14 -1.06
N GLY A 84 31.83 1.85 -0.39
CA GLY A 84 31.87 3.32 -0.38
C GLY A 84 31.04 3.94 0.74
N SER A 85 31.08 5.26 0.84
CA SER A 85 30.38 6.01 1.89
C SER A 85 29.68 7.25 1.35
N MET A 86 28.59 7.62 2.02
CA MET A 86 27.92 8.90 1.82
C MET A 86 28.20 9.80 3.02
N LEU A 87 28.57 11.04 2.73
CA LEU A 87 28.99 12.04 3.69
C LEU A 87 28.06 13.27 3.56
N LEU A 88 27.66 13.83 4.70
CA LEU A 88 26.89 15.05 4.83
C LEU A 88 27.76 16.09 5.52
N ASN A 89 28.11 17.19 4.85
CA ASN A 89 29.09 18.16 5.35
C ASN A 89 30.38 17.48 5.87
N SER A 90 30.89 16.51 5.11
CA SER A 90 32.08 15.70 5.45
C SER A 90 31.92 14.74 6.64
N VAL A 91 30.71 14.54 7.16
CA VAL A 91 30.41 13.59 8.24
C VAL A 91 29.65 12.38 7.69
N PRO A 92 29.97 11.13 8.05
CA PRO A 92 29.27 9.96 7.56
C PRO A 92 27.77 10.00 7.89
N ILE A 93 26.95 9.67 6.90
CA ILE A 93 25.51 9.68 7.03
C ILE A 93 25.05 8.50 7.87
N ASN A 94 24.27 8.80 8.91
CA ASN A 94 23.40 7.81 9.52
C ASN A 94 22.09 7.73 8.69
N PRO A 95 21.79 6.58 8.04
CA PRO A 95 20.61 6.44 7.17
C PRO A 95 19.29 6.84 7.85
N SER A 96 19.18 6.57 9.14
CA SER A 96 17.95 6.86 9.90
C SER A 96 17.70 8.34 10.16
N SER A 97 18.77 9.11 10.39
CA SER A 97 18.70 10.55 10.59
C SER A 97 18.56 11.25 9.25
N TYR A 98 19.24 10.77 8.21
CA TYR A 98 19.19 11.34 6.88
C TYR A 98 17.81 11.22 6.24
N ARG A 99 17.13 10.06 6.36
CA ARG A 99 15.74 9.88 5.90
C ARG A 99 14.75 10.89 6.50
N LYS A 100 15.07 11.54 7.63
CA LYS A 100 14.21 12.58 8.23
C LYS A 100 14.40 13.97 7.59
N ILE A 101 15.54 14.19 6.96
CA ILE A 101 15.90 15.46 6.30
C ILE A 101 15.93 15.34 4.77
N SER A 102 15.79 14.14 4.22
CA SER A 102 15.65 13.88 2.78
C SER A 102 14.23 13.45 2.43
N SER A 103 13.72 13.89 1.28
CA SER A 103 12.48 13.37 0.69
C SER A 103 12.72 12.83 -0.70
N TYR A 104 11.99 11.76 -1.04
CA TYR A 104 12.06 11.10 -2.34
C TYR A 104 10.71 11.16 -3.06
N VAL A 105 10.72 11.68 -4.28
CA VAL A 105 9.57 11.71 -5.20
C VAL A 105 9.74 10.60 -6.24
N PRO A 106 8.90 9.55 -6.22
CA PRO A 106 8.99 8.46 -7.18
C PRO A 106 8.55 8.87 -8.59
N GLN A 107 8.96 8.08 -9.58
CA GLN A 107 8.56 8.26 -10.98
C GLN A 107 7.04 8.24 -11.14
N HIS A 108 6.33 7.35 -10.45
CA HIS A 108 4.86 7.26 -10.52
C HIS A 108 4.16 7.96 -9.35
N ASP A 109 3.24 8.85 -9.69
CA ASP A 109 2.43 9.57 -8.71
C ASP A 109 1.16 8.80 -8.36
N SER A 110 1.02 8.38 -7.11
CA SER A 110 -0.18 7.70 -6.60
C SER A 110 -0.88 8.56 -5.54
N PHE A 111 -2.19 8.78 -5.68
CA PHE A 111 -2.98 9.55 -4.71
C PHE A 111 -4.37 8.94 -4.52
N PHE A 112 -5.06 9.35 -3.45
CA PHE A 112 -6.46 8.98 -3.24
C PHE A 112 -7.34 9.73 -4.25
N PRO A 113 -7.98 9.03 -5.20
CA PRO A 113 -8.65 9.65 -6.35
C PRO A 113 -9.78 10.62 -5.96
N LEU A 114 -10.48 10.32 -4.86
CA LEU A 114 -11.70 11.02 -4.44
C LEU A 114 -11.45 12.24 -3.52
N LEU A 115 -10.21 12.47 -3.12
CA LEU A 115 -9.83 13.65 -2.34
C LEU A 115 -9.50 14.81 -3.26
N THR A 116 -9.75 16.03 -2.79
CA THR A 116 -9.30 17.24 -3.49
C THR A 116 -7.83 17.51 -3.21
N VAL A 117 -7.22 18.39 -4.01
CA VAL A 117 -5.84 18.84 -3.77
C VAL A 117 -5.73 19.42 -2.36
N SER A 118 -6.55 20.42 -2.01
CA SER A 118 -6.51 21.07 -0.68
C SER A 118 -6.74 20.08 0.47
N GLU A 119 -7.65 19.11 0.31
CA GLU A 119 -7.89 18.09 1.32
C GLU A 119 -6.67 17.20 1.54
N THR A 120 -6.02 16.78 0.45
CA THR A 120 -4.84 15.91 0.52
C THR A 120 -3.69 16.61 1.24
N PHE A 121 -3.43 17.87 0.90
CA PHE A 121 -2.47 18.71 1.61
C PHE A 121 -2.85 18.93 3.07
N SER A 122 -4.12 19.23 3.35
CA SER A 122 -4.61 19.47 4.71
C SER A 122 -4.49 18.23 5.60
N PHE A 123 -4.79 17.03 5.08
CA PHE A 123 -4.65 15.78 5.84
C PHE A 123 -3.19 15.47 6.15
N ALA A 124 -2.30 15.60 5.15
CA ALA A 124 -0.86 15.43 5.36
C ALA A 124 -0.31 16.46 6.37
N ALA A 125 -0.66 17.74 6.20
CA ALA A 125 -0.22 18.82 7.08
C ALA A 125 -0.70 18.62 8.53
N ARG A 126 -1.94 18.16 8.78
CA ARG A 126 -2.42 17.87 10.14
C ARG A 126 -1.64 16.77 10.85
N LEU A 127 -1.06 15.83 10.11
CA LEU A 127 -0.24 14.74 10.64
C LEU A 127 1.22 15.18 10.88
N LEU A 128 1.72 16.11 10.06
CA LEU A 128 3.12 16.54 10.06
C LEU A 128 3.39 17.81 10.90
N LEU A 129 2.44 18.74 10.97
CA LEU A 129 2.62 20.02 11.65
C LEU A 129 2.33 19.91 13.16
N PRO A 130 3.12 20.58 14.02
CA PRO A 130 2.92 20.55 15.47
C PRO A 130 1.58 21.19 15.85
N ASN A 131 1.28 22.37 15.30
CA ASN A 131 0.07 23.13 15.61
C ASN A 131 -0.97 22.98 14.49
N PRO A 132 -2.21 22.60 14.81
CA PRO A 132 -3.27 22.49 13.82
C PRO A 132 -3.73 23.85 13.27
N SER A 133 -3.48 24.95 14.01
CA SER A 133 -3.77 26.33 13.59
C SER A 133 -3.02 26.76 12.34
N ASP A 134 -1.81 26.22 12.15
CA ASP A 134 -0.90 26.67 11.09
C ASP A 134 -1.24 26.01 9.76
N VAL A 135 -1.99 24.89 9.80
CA VAL A 135 -2.34 24.07 8.64
C VAL A 135 -2.94 24.89 7.48
N PRO A 136 -3.97 25.74 7.68
CA PRO A 136 -4.57 26.47 6.57
C PRO A 136 -3.60 27.45 5.91
N GLN A 137 -2.78 28.13 6.70
CA GLN A 137 -1.79 29.10 6.21
C GLN A 137 -0.67 28.41 5.45
N THR A 138 -0.11 27.33 6.01
CA THR A 138 0.94 26.54 5.35
C THR A 138 0.44 25.92 4.03
N VAL A 139 -0.77 25.35 4.02
CA VAL A 139 -1.34 24.74 2.80
C VAL A 139 -1.58 25.80 1.73
N THR A 140 -2.14 26.96 2.08
CA THR A 140 -2.41 28.03 1.11
C THR A 140 -1.12 28.60 0.52
N SER A 141 -0.11 28.85 1.37
CA SER A 141 1.22 29.31 0.93
C SER A 141 1.87 28.30 -0.03
N LEU A 142 1.85 27.02 0.31
CA LEU A 142 2.49 25.99 -0.50
C LEU A 142 1.74 25.75 -1.82
N LEU A 143 0.41 25.82 -1.84
CA LEU A 143 -0.36 25.78 -3.10
C LEU A 143 -0.06 26.98 -4.01
N SER A 144 0.20 28.17 -3.44
CA SER A 144 0.62 29.33 -4.23
C SER A 144 2.02 29.17 -4.81
N GLU A 145 2.98 28.66 -4.03
CA GLU A 145 4.36 28.40 -4.48
C GLU A 145 4.41 27.39 -5.65
N LEU A 146 3.47 26.43 -5.66
CA LEU A 146 3.38 25.41 -6.71
C LEU A 146 2.47 25.78 -7.88
N ASN A 147 1.87 26.98 -7.89
CA ASN A 147 0.87 27.40 -8.87
C ASN A 147 -0.29 26.38 -8.99
N LEU A 148 -0.87 25.99 -7.85
CA LEU A 148 -1.98 25.02 -7.72
C LEU A 148 -3.21 25.61 -7.02
N THR A 149 -3.25 26.91 -6.76
CA THR A 149 -4.36 27.59 -6.06
C THR A 149 -5.70 27.42 -6.77
N HIS A 150 -5.71 27.51 -8.11
CA HIS A 150 -6.89 27.31 -8.95
C HIS A 150 -7.46 25.89 -8.88
N LEU A 151 -6.63 24.91 -8.49
CA LEU A 151 -7.01 23.49 -8.39
C LEU A 151 -7.29 23.02 -6.97
N SER A 152 -7.29 23.93 -5.99
CA SER A 152 -7.46 23.61 -4.58
C SER A 152 -8.67 22.70 -4.29
N ASN A 153 -9.79 22.94 -4.98
CA ASN A 153 -11.04 22.19 -4.83
C ASN A 153 -11.24 21.07 -5.88
N THR A 154 -10.29 20.90 -6.80
CA THR A 154 -10.35 19.87 -7.84
C THR A 154 -9.98 18.51 -7.27
N ARG A 155 -10.71 17.46 -7.68
CA ARG A 155 -10.45 16.07 -7.25
C ARG A 155 -9.22 15.51 -7.96
N LEU A 156 -8.43 14.69 -7.28
CA LEU A 156 -7.19 14.16 -7.83
C LEU A 156 -7.41 13.19 -9.01
N ALA A 157 -8.55 12.51 -9.07
CA ALA A 157 -8.91 11.63 -10.18
C ALA A 157 -9.33 12.35 -11.47
N GLN A 158 -9.75 13.61 -11.38
CA GLN A 158 -10.44 14.30 -12.47
C GLN A 158 -9.80 15.67 -12.69
N GLY A 159 -9.36 15.93 -13.94
CA GLY A 159 -9.04 17.29 -14.35
C GLY A 159 -7.67 17.84 -13.92
N LEU A 160 -6.71 16.98 -13.57
CA LEU A 160 -5.31 17.37 -13.42
C LEU A 160 -4.51 16.91 -14.64
N SER A 161 -3.81 17.87 -15.27
CA SER A 161 -2.76 17.57 -16.24
C SER A 161 -1.62 16.77 -15.59
N GLY A 162 -0.79 16.11 -16.41
CA GLY A 162 0.39 15.39 -15.90
C GLY A 162 1.32 16.29 -15.09
N GLY A 163 1.54 17.53 -15.56
CA GLY A 163 2.39 18.50 -14.88
C GLY A 163 1.82 18.94 -13.52
N GLU A 164 0.52 19.23 -13.45
CA GLU A 164 -0.15 19.59 -12.19
C GLU A 164 -0.11 18.44 -11.18
N ARG A 165 -0.33 17.20 -11.65
CA ARG A 165 -0.23 16.00 -10.82
C ARG A 165 1.18 15.83 -10.25
N ARG A 166 2.21 16.07 -11.05
CA ARG A 166 3.61 16.04 -10.60
C ARG A 166 3.87 17.11 -9.53
N ARG A 167 3.37 18.34 -9.73
CA ARG A 167 3.49 19.42 -8.73
C ARG A 167 2.80 19.08 -7.41
N VAL A 168 1.64 18.42 -7.44
CA VAL A 168 0.98 17.92 -6.21
C VAL A 168 1.88 16.92 -5.48
N SER A 169 2.54 16.00 -6.20
CA SER A 169 3.48 15.02 -5.63
C SER A 169 4.65 15.70 -4.92
N ILE A 170 5.26 16.68 -5.59
CA ILE A 170 6.37 17.49 -5.05
C ILE A 170 5.90 18.28 -3.82
N GLY A 171 4.71 18.88 -3.88
CA GLY A 171 4.21 19.65 -2.75
C GLY A 171 3.98 18.82 -1.50
N LEU A 172 3.47 17.60 -1.64
CA LEU A 172 3.25 16.71 -0.50
C LEU A 172 4.56 16.32 0.19
N THR A 173 5.66 16.20 -0.56
CA THR A 173 6.98 15.96 0.05
C THR A 173 7.54 17.22 0.71
N LEU A 174 7.27 18.41 0.17
CA LEU A 174 7.67 19.68 0.77
C LEU A 174 7.02 19.98 2.13
N LEU A 175 5.88 19.35 2.46
CA LEU A 175 5.26 19.48 3.80
C LEU A 175 6.15 18.92 4.93
N HIS A 176 7.08 18.02 4.60
CA HIS A 176 8.09 17.53 5.56
C HIS A 176 9.23 18.51 5.80
N ASP A 177 9.29 19.59 5.02
CA ASP A 177 10.38 20.56 4.97
C ASP A 177 11.78 19.91 4.83
N PRO A 178 11.99 19.09 3.78
CA PRO A 178 13.24 18.37 3.59
C PRO A 178 14.39 19.30 3.18
N CYS A 179 15.58 19.03 3.68
CA CYS A 179 16.83 19.66 3.25
C CYS A 179 17.28 19.16 1.86
N PHE A 180 17.02 17.88 1.57
CA PHE A 180 17.33 17.23 0.30
C PHE A 180 16.06 16.76 -0.39
N LEU A 181 15.87 17.16 -1.64
CA LEU A 181 14.77 16.70 -2.48
C LEU A 181 15.33 15.85 -3.62
N LEU A 182 14.97 14.57 -3.63
CA LEU A 182 15.39 13.59 -4.62
C LEU A 182 14.20 13.26 -5.52
N LEU A 183 14.32 13.41 -6.83
CA LEU A 183 13.23 13.16 -7.77
C LEU A 183 13.64 12.18 -8.87
N ASP A 184 12.88 11.11 -9.03
CA ASP A 184 13.12 10.16 -10.11
C ASP A 184 12.26 10.50 -11.33
N GLU A 185 12.92 10.90 -12.41
CA GLU A 185 12.33 11.27 -13.70
C GLU A 185 11.11 12.21 -13.59
N PRO A 186 11.24 13.39 -12.95
CA PRO A 186 10.12 14.29 -12.72
C PRO A 186 9.49 14.83 -14.01
N THR A 187 10.22 14.81 -15.13
CA THR A 187 9.79 15.29 -16.46
C THR A 187 9.26 14.20 -17.38
N SER A 188 9.30 12.92 -16.97
CA SER A 188 8.87 11.80 -17.81
C SER A 188 7.35 11.81 -18.02
N GLY A 189 6.91 11.58 -19.25
CA GLY A 189 5.50 11.59 -19.65
C GLY A 189 4.83 12.98 -19.66
N LEU A 190 5.62 14.07 -19.59
CA LEU A 190 5.14 15.44 -19.69
C LEU A 190 5.46 16.03 -21.07
N ASP A 191 4.62 16.95 -21.55
CA ASP A 191 4.96 17.81 -22.67
C ASP A 191 6.06 18.80 -22.29
N SER A 192 6.77 19.34 -23.29
CA SER A 192 7.94 20.19 -23.10
C SER A 192 7.66 21.43 -22.25
N LYS A 193 6.45 22.00 -22.33
CA LYS A 193 6.07 23.19 -21.55
C LYS A 193 5.82 22.82 -20.09
N SER A 194 5.00 21.81 -19.84
CA SER A 194 4.77 21.30 -18.47
C SER A 194 6.06 20.85 -17.79
N ALA A 195 6.94 20.16 -18.51
CA ALA A 195 8.24 19.72 -17.99
C ALA A 195 9.12 20.90 -17.55
N PHE A 196 9.21 21.94 -18.39
CA PHE A 196 9.92 23.16 -18.06
C PHE A 196 9.34 23.86 -16.83
N ASP A 197 8.01 23.97 -16.74
CA ASP A 197 7.35 24.63 -15.61
C ASP A 197 7.59 23.87 -14.28
N VAL A 198 7.63 22.53 -14.31
CA VAL A 198 8.00 21.70 -13.16
C VAL A 198 9.44 21.96 -12.71
N VAL A 199 10.41 21.96 -13.64
CA VAL A 199 11.82 22.20 -13.29
C VAL A 199 12.05 23.63 -12.80
N ASN A 200 11.34 24.61 -13.38
CA ASN A 200 11.42 25.99 -12.94
C ASN A 200 10.91 26.17 -11.50
N ILE A 201 9.85 25.45 -11.13
CA ILE A 201 9.38 25.41 -9.73
C ILE A 201 10.40 24.73 -8.81
N LEU A 202 11.04 23.65 -9.26
CA LEU A 202 12.14 23.04 -8.48
C LEU A 202 13.30 24.02 -8.26
N LYS A 203 13.61 24.85 -9.26
CA LYS A 203 14.64 25.90 -9.13
C LYS A 203 14.21 26.98 -8.15
N SER A 204 12.95 27.42 -8.20
CA SER A 204 12.45 28.40 -7.24
C SER A 204 12.50 27.86 -5.81
N ILE A 205 12.12 26.59 -5.60
CA ILE A 205 12.21 25.89 -4.30
C ILE A 205 13.66 25.77 -3.82
N ALA A 206 14.58 25.38 -4.70
CA ALA A 206 16.00 25.24 -4.36
C ALA A 206 16.57 26.56 -3.83
N LEU A 207 16.25 27.68 -4.49
CA LEU A 207 16.72 29.02 -4.13
C LEU A 207 15.99 29.58 -2.90
N SER A 208 14.65 29.57 -2.90
CA SER A 208 13.83 30.23 -1.86
C SER A 208 13.97 29.55 -0.50
N ARG A 209 14.07 28.22 -0.48
CA ARG A 209 14.16 27.41 0.73
C ARG A 209 15.58 26.90 1.03
N GLN A 210 16.57 27.27 0.22
CA GLN A 210 17.97 26.83 0.32
C GLN A 210 18.09 25.30 0.37
N ARG A 211 17.39 24.61 -0.54
CA ARG A 211 17.33 23.13 -0.60
C ARG A 211 18.23 22.58 -1.69
N THR A 212 18.80 21.42 -1.43
CA THR A 212 19.56 20.67 -2.42
C THR A 212 18.59 19.80 -3.22
N VAL A 213 18.53 20.00 -4.53
CA VAL A 213 17.65 19.22 -5.40
C VAL A 213 18.50 18.30 -6.28
N VAL A 214 18.23 17.00 -6.22
CA VAL A 214 18.83 16.02 -7.13
C VAL A 214 17.72 15.34 -7.91
N LEU A 215 17.84 15.31 -9.22
CA LEU A 215 16.81 14.73 -10.09
C LEU A 215 17.44 13.89 -11.19
N SER A 216 16.78 12.82 -11.62
CA SER A 216 17.19 12.08 -12.82
C SER A 216 16.45 12.59 -14.06
N ILE A 217 17.15 12.73 -15.19
CA ILE A 217 16.54 13.04 -16.50
C ILE A 217 17.16 12.14 -17.56
N HIS A 218 16.36 11.64 -18.50
CA HIS A 218 16.87 10.85 -19.63
C HIS A 218 17.42 11.76 -20.74
N GLN A 219 16.63 12.71 -21.23
CA GLN A 219 16.99 13.65 -22.31
C GLN A 219 16.30 15.02 -22.05
N PRO A 220 16.97 15.97 -21.37
CA PRO A 220 16.40 17.29 -21.12
C PRO A 220 16.38 18.14 -22.38
N SER A 221 15.35 18.97 -22.53
CA SER A 221 15.32 20.00 -23.58
C SER A 221 16.31 21.13 -23.27
N PHE A 222 16.70 21.90 -24.29
CA PHE A 222 17.58 23.07 -24.12
C PHE A 222 17.09 24.04 -23.04
N LYS A 223 15.77 24.28 -22.96
CA LYS A 223 15.16 25.14 -21.93
C LYS A 223 15.31 24.58 -20.52
N ILE A 224 15.30 23.26 -20.35
CA ILE A 224 15.50 22.62 -19.05
C ILE A 224 16.98 22.67 -18.67
N LEU A 225 17.87 22.48 -19.66
CA LEU A 225 19.31 22.55 -19.46
C LEU A 225 19.77 23.90 -18.92
N SER A 226 19.18 25.01 -19.38
CA SER A 226 19.53 26.34 -18.89
C SER A 226 19.17 26.60 -17.42
N ILE A 227 18.40 25.71 -16.78
CA ILE A 227 18.00 25.84 -15.36
C ILE A 227 18.90 24.98 -14.45
N ILE A 228 19.54 23.95 -15.01
CA ILE A 228 20.33 22.98 -14.27
C ILE A 228 21.71 23.56 -13.95
N ASP A 229 22.11 23.51 -12.68
CA ASP A 229 23.41 24.06 -12.23
C ASP A 229 24.56 23.08 -12.47
N ARG A 230 24.31 21.79 -12.21
CA ARG A 230 25.30 20.72 -12.30
C ARG A 230 24.76 19.47 -12.96
N LEU A 231 25.64 18.76 -13.64
CA LEU A 231 25.36 17.52 -14.34
C LEU A 231 26.21 16.39 -13.75
N LEU A 232 25.58 15.22 -13.59
CA LEU A 232 26.24 13.94 -13.42
C LEU A 232 25.85 13.04 -14.59
N LEU A 233 26.77 12.80 -15.51
CA LEU A 233 26.57 11.94 -16.66
C LEU A 233 26.95 10.50 -16.30
N LEU A 234 25.98 9.59 -16.33
CA LEU A 234 26.14 8.18 -16.01
C LEU A 234 26.08 7.30 -17.26
N SER A 235 26.99 6.34 -17.35
CA SER A 235 27.04 5.32 -18.40
C SER A 235 27.34 3.96 -17.79
N GLN A 236 26.45 2.98 -17.99
CA GLN A 236 26.60 1.60 -17.51
C GLN A 236 27.10 1.48 -16.05
N GLY A 237 26.59 2.34 -15.16
CA GLY A 237 26.96 2.34 -13.73
C GLY A 237 28.24 3.07 -13.37
N THR A 238 28.92 3.71 -14.31
CA THR A 238 30.11 4.55 -14.10
C THR A 238 29.82 6.02 -14.37
N VAL A 239 30.59 6.92 -13.75
CA VAL A 239 30.50 8.36 -13.98
C VAL A 239 31.36 8.72 -15.19
N ALA A 240 30.75 9.25 -16.24
CA ALA A 240 31.45 9.77 -17.42
C ALA A 240 31.85 11.25 -17.25
N TYR A 241 31.01 12.03 -16.55
CA TYR A 241 31.29 13.43 -16.26
C TYR A 241 30.55 13.89 -15.00
N HIS A 242 31.18 14.73 -14.19
CA HIS A 242 30.55 15.40 -13.05
C HIS A 242 31.05 16.84 -12.98
N GLY A 243 30.15 17.82 -13.09
CA GLY A 243 30.55 19.22 -13.14
C GLY A 243 29.43 20.18 -13.50
N ARG A 244 29.79 21.43 -13.82
CA ARG A 244 28.86 22.44 -14.35
C ARG A 244 28.59 22.20 -15.83
N LEU A 245 27.45 22.69 -16.33
CA LEU A 245 27.11 22.56 -17.74
C LEU A 245 28.10 23.32 -18.64
N ASP A 246 28.50 24.53 -18.24
CA ASP A 246 29.43 25.39 -19.00
C ASP A 246 30.81 24.74 -19.22
N SER A 247 31.23 23.86 -18.30
CA SER A 247 32.52 23.17 -18.38
C SER A 247 32.47 21.89 -19.21
N LEU A 248 31.28 21.44 -19.62
CA LEU A 248 31.10 20.18 -20.35
C LEU A 248 31.74 20.25 -21.75
N GLU A 249 31.58 21.37 -22.46
CA GLU A 249 32.18 21.54 -23.79
C GLU A 249 33.72 21.50 -23.71
N GLY A 250 34.31 22.19 -22.72
CA GLY A 250 35.75 22.13 -22.48
C GLY A 250 36.24 20.73 -22.13
N PHE A 251 35.46 19.95 -21.38
CA PHE A 251 35.75 18.55 -21.09
C PHE A 251 35.74 17.68 -22.35
N LEU A 252 34.73 17.84 -23.21
CA LEU A 252 34.65 17.10 -24.49
C LEU A 252 35.84 17.43 -25.39
N LEU A 253 36.20 18.71 -25.49
CA LEU A 253 37.38 19.15 -26.25
C LEU A 253 38.67 18.54 -25.71
N SER A 254 38.83 18.46 -24.37
CA SER A 254 40.00 17.83 -23.74
C SER A 254 40.12 16.33 -24.04
N LYS A 255 39.00 15.68 -24.37
CA LYS A 255 38.92 14.28 -24.77
C LYS A 255 39.02 14.09 -26.29
N GLY A 256 39.20 15.17 -27.06
CA GLY A 256 39.34 15.14 -28.52
C GLY A 256 38.02 15.24 -29.29
N PHE A 257 36.91 15.56 -28.61
CA PHE A 257 35.59 15.65 -29.23
C PHE A 257 35.17 17.12 -29.40
N THR A 258 34.83 17.50 -30.64
CA THR A 258 34.32 18.84 -30.97
C THR A 258 32.80 18.80 -31.10
N VAL A 259 32.10 19.66 -30.36
CA VAL A 259 30.64 19.72 -30.38
C VAL A 259 30.19 20.31 -31.72
N PRO A 260 29.35 19.60 -32.51
CA PRO A 260 28.79 20.17 -33.75
C PRO A 260 27.89 21.37 -33.44
N PRO A 261 27.87 22.42 -34.29
CA PRO A 261 27.10 23.64 -34.02
C PRO A 261 25.57 23.42 -33.99
N GLN A 262 25.09 22.29 -34.54
CA GLN A 262 23.67 21.93 -34.54
C GLN A 262 23.24 21.21 -33.25
N LEU A 263 24.18 20.70 -32.46
CA LEU A 263 23.90 19.91 -31.25
C LEU A 263 24.30 20.69 -30.00
N ASN A 264 23.57 20.42 -28.91
CA ASN A 264 23.99 20.91 -27.61
C ASN A 264 25.07 19.98 -27.01
N SER A 265 25.91 20.50 -26.13
CA SER A 265 27.06 19.76 -25.58
C SER A 265 26.64 18.49 -24.83
N LEU A 266 25.46 18.48 -24.20
CA LEU A 266 24.95 17.30 -23.49
C LEU A 266 24.43 16.22 -24.45
N GLU A 267 23.73 16.61 -25.50
CA GLU A 267 23.18 15.71 -26.52
C GLU A 267 24.32 15.03 -27.26
N TYR A 268 25.35 15.80 -27.64
CA TYR A 268 26.57 15.23 -28.20
C TYR A 268 27.32 14.34 -27.19
N ALA A 269 27.44 14.73 -25.92
CA ALA A 269 28.03 13.88 -24.88
C ALA A 269 27.26 12.56 -24.67
N MET A 270 25.94 12.56 -24.88
CA MET A 270 25.10 11.38 -24.82
C MET A 270 25.27 10.47 -26.04
N GLU A 271 25.55 11.02 -27.22
CA GLU A 271 25.88 10.26 -28.44
C GLU A 271 27.26 9.59 -28.32
N VAL A 272 28.26 10.31 -27.81
CA VAL A 272 29.66 9.86 -27.70
C VAL A 272 29.95 9.14 -26.37
N LEU A 273 28.91 8.83 -25.60
CA LEU A 273 29.00 8.31 -24.23
C LEU A 273 29.84 7.01 -24.11
N GLN A 274 29.82 6.17 -25.15
CA GLN A 274 30.59 4.93 -25.17
C GLN A 274 32.08 5.19 -25.39
N GLU A 275 32.43 6.07 -26.34
CA GLU A 275 33.81 6.43 -26.67
C GLU A 275 34.47 7.21 -25.53
N LEU A 276 33.71 8.08 -24.85
CA LEU A 276 34.17 8.80 -23.65
C LEU A 276 34.66 7.83 -22.56
N ARG A 277 34.00 6.67 -22.42
CA ARG A 277 34.39 5.66 -21.44
C ARG A 277 35.64 4.89 -21.86
N GLU A 278 35.76 4.54 -23.14
CA GLU A 278 36.93 3.83 -23.67
C GLU A 278 38.20 4.68 -23.56
N SER A 279 38.07 6.01 -23.64
CA SER A 279 39.18 6.97 -23.41
C SER A 279 39.73 6.95 -21.97
N ASP A 280 38.93 6.53 -20.99
CA ASP A 280 39.30 6.38 -19.57
C ASP A 280 39.75 4.94 -19.23
N GLY A 281 40.02 4.12 -20.26
CA GLY A 281 40.33 2.69 -20.20
C GLY A 281 41.61 2.25 -19.47
N ASN A 282 42.01 2.93 -18.40
CA ASN A 282 43.13 2.54 -17.54
C ASN A 282 42.89 2.90 -16.06
N THR A 283 41.81 2.40 -15.46
CA THR A 283 41.72 2.30 -14.00
C THR A 283 41.58 0.86 -13.56
N ASP A 284 42.68 0.41 -12.96
CA ASP A 284 43.01 -0.91 -12.47
C ASP A 284 41.89 -1.70 -11.80
N VAL A 285 41.93 -3.00 -12.09
CA VAL A 285 41.34 -4.07 -11.30
C VAL A 285 42.02 -4.08 -9.93
N ILE A 286 41.52 -3.27 -9.00
CA ILE A 286 41.93 -3.35 -7.59
C ILE A 286 41.22 -4.55 -6.97
N THR A 287 42.01 -5.58 -6.68
CA THR A 287 41.64 -6.70 -5.83
C THR A 287 41.37 -6.17 -4.42
N LEU A 288 40.12 -6.24 -3.97
CA LEU A 288 39.74 -5.88 -2.60
C LEU A 288 40.28 -6.93 -1.62
N PRO A 289 41.01 -6.54 -0.54
CA PRO A 289 41.27 -7.45 0.56
C PRO A 289 39.98 -7.75 1.30
N SER A 290 39.71 -9.04 1.48
CA SER A 290 38.62 -9.58 2.29
C SER A 290 38.77 -9.10 3.73
N THR A 291 38.11 -8.00 4.07
CA THR A 291 37.97 -7.56 5.46
C THR A 291 36.62 -8.07 5.95
N GLU A 292 36.63 -9.30 6.48
CA GLU A 292 35.58 -9.76 7.39
C GLU A 292 35.64 -8.91 8.64
N ASN A 293 34.84 -7.84 8.71
CA ASN A 293 34.56 -7.16 9.96
C ASN A 293 33.07 -6.84 10.06
N ARG A 294 32.40 -7.70 10.84
CA ARG A 294 31.17 -7.49 11.62
C ARG A 294 30.38 -6.23 11.26
N ILE A 295 29.39 -6.41 10.38
CA ILE A 295 28.19 -5.55 10.39
C ILE A 295 27.47 -5.86 11.70
N GLU A 296 27.77 -5.07 12.73
CA GLU A 296 26.91 -4.97 13.89
C GLU A 296 25.50 -4.66 13.39
N ARG A 297 24.54 -5.52 13.75
CA ARG A 297 23.11 -5.31 13.50
C ARG A 297 22.70 -4.02 14.20
N GLN A 298 22.83 -2.89 13.52
CA GLN A 298 22.34 -1.60 14.00
C GLN A 298 20.83 -1.74 14.25
N LYS A 299 20.48 -1.68 15.55
CA LYS A 299 19.11 -1.61 16.06
C LYS A 299 18.33 -0.61 15.21
N GLN A 300 17.27 -1.10 14.54
CA GLN A 300 16.31 -0.28 13.81
C GLN A 300 15.86 0.89 14.70
N SER A 301 16.30 2.09 14.36
CA SER A 301 15.96 3.29 15.12
C SER A 301 14.52 3.72 14.82
N ILE A 302 13.79 4.04 15.89
CA ILE A 302 12.38 4.37 15.91
C ILE A 302 12.13 5.67 15.12
N VAL A 303 11.29 5.61 14.08
CA VAL A 303 10.71 6.81 13.46
C VAL A 303 9.92 7.55 14.53
N ARG A 304 10.36 8.76 14.92
CA ARG A 304 9.67 9.55 15.94
C ARG A 304 8.51 10.30 15.28
N TYR A 305 7.33 9.71 15.37
CA TYR A 305 6.08 10.33 14.91
C TYR A 305 5.73 11.54 15.79
N ARG A 306 5.29 12.63 15.16
CA ARG A 306 4.99 13.89 15.86
C ARG A 306 3.66 13.85 16.63
N LYS A 307 2.69 13.08 16.16
CA LYS A 307 1.36 12.97 16.79
C LYS A 307 1.21 11.68 17.61
N SER A 308 0.24 11.72 18.54
CA SER A 308 -0.15 10.53 19.30
C SER A 308 -0.86 9.51 18.41
N ARG A 309 -0.87 8.23 18.78
CA ARG A 309 -1.57 7.17 18.00
C ARG A 309 -3.06 7.48 17.84
N ILE A 310 -3.70 7.97 18.90
CA ILE A 310 -5.14 8.24 18.92
C ILE A 310 -5.46 9.39 17.95
N THR A 311 -4.63 10.44 17.94
CA THR A 311 -4.78 11.56 17.00
C THR A 311 -4.58 11.09 15.55
N GLU A 312 -3.56 10.25 15.29
CA GLU A 312 -3.35 9.65 13.96
C GLU A 312 -4.58 8.84 13.52
N ILE A 313 -5.09 7.96 14.39
CA ILE A 313 -6.26 7.13 14.09
C ILE A 313 -7.47 7.99 13.79
N CYS A 314 -7.78 8.99 14.62
CA CYS A 314 -8.92 9.89 14.41
C CYS A 314 -8.82 10.65 13.07
N LEU A 315 -7.67 11.22 12.75
CA LEU A 315 -7.45 11.95 11.48
C LEU A 315 -7.54 11.02 10.26
N LEU A 316 -6.97 9.82 10.35
CA LEU A 316 -7.07 8.82 9.28
C LEU A 316 -8.50 8.30 9.14
N SER A 317 -9.22 8.09 10.23
CA SER A 317 -10.62 7.70 10.21
C SER A 317 -11.50 8.77 9.56
N LEU A 318 -11.27 10.05 9.85
CA LEU A 318 -11.95 11.16 9.17
C LEU A 318 -11.67 11.16 7.66
N ARG A 319 -10.42 10.91 7.25
CA ARG A 319 -10.03 10.78 5.84
C ARG A 319 -10.77 9.61 5.18
N PHE A 320 -10.74 8.43 5.77
CA PHE A 320 -11.41 7.24 5.23
C PHE A 320 -12.92 7.38 5.18
N TRP A 321 -13.54 7.95 6.23
CA TRP A 321 -14.97 8.21 6.23
C TRP A 321 -15.39 9.10 5.06
N LYS A 322 -14.60 10.14 4.79
CA LYS A 322 -14.83 11.04 3.67
C LYS A 322 -14.64 10.36 2.31
N ILE A 323 -13.66 9.47 2.19
CA ILE A 323 -13.47 8.64 0.98
C ILE A 323 -14.70 7.74 0.80
N ILE A 324 -15.07 6.96 1.80
CA ILE A 324 -16.22 6.04 1.76
C ILE A 324 -17.50 6.78 1.39
N TYR A 325 -17.79 7.91 2.04
CA TYR A 325 -18.97 8.72 1.73
C TYR A 325 -18.99 9.25 0.28
N ARG A 326 -17.82 9.52 -0.31
CA ARG A 326 -17.69 9.95 -1.72
C ARG A 326 -17.70 8.78 -2.70
N THR A 327 -17.38 7.56 -2.27
CA THR A 327 -17.50 6.34 -3.07
C THR A 327 -18.95 5.84 -3.12
N ARG A 328 -19.90 6.70 -3.49
CA ARG A 328 -21.33 6.38 -3.52
C ARG A 328 -21.65 5.17 -4.40
N GLN A 329 -20.94 5.01 -5.51
CA GLN A 329 -21.14 3.90 -6.43
C GLN A 329 -20.87 2.56 -5.74
N LEU A 330 -19.74 2.40 -5.04
CA LEU A 330 -19.40 1.17 -4.32
C LEU A 330 -20.39 0.89 -3.18
N LEU A 331 -20.77 1.92 -2.42
CA LEU A 331 -21.75 1.76 -1.35
C LEU A 331 -23.10 1.27 -1.89
N LEU A 332 -23.55 1.85 -3.01
CA LEU A 332 -24.81 1.51 -3.65
C LEU A 332 -24.78 0.11 -4.26
N THR A 333 -23.69 -0.26 -4.95
CA THR A 333 -23.57 -1.59 -5.57
C THR A 333 -23.61 -2.69 -4.52
N ASN A 334 -22.90 -2.54 -3.41
CA ASN A 334 -22.85 -3.59 -2.38
C ASN A 334 -24.17 -3.69 -1.61
N ALA A 335 -24.87 -2.57 -1.39
CA ALA A 335 -26.20 -2.59 -0.80
C ALA A 335 -27.23 -3.24 -1.73
N LEU A 336 -27.18 -2.93 -3.03
CA LEU A 336 -28.04 -3.56 -4.04
C LEU A 336 -27.73 -5.05 -4.19
N GLU A 337 -26.46 -5.45 -4.23
CA GLU A 337 -26.04 -6.84 -4.29
C GLU A 337 -26.57 -7.62 -3.09
N ALA A 338 -26.37 -7.10 -1.86
CA ALA A 338 -26.88 -7.73 -0.64
C ALA A 338 -28.42 -7.87 -0.64
N LEU A 339 -29.13 -6.85 -1.14
CA LEU A 339 -30.57 -6.89 -1.28
C LEU A 339 -31.01 -7.94 -2.31
N VAL A 340 -30.44 -7.91 -3.51
CA VAL A 340 -30.79 -8.80 -4.63
C VAL A 340 -30.50 -10.25 -4.28
N VAL A 341 -29.29 -10.54 -3.80
CA VAL A 341 -28.91 -11.90 -3.37
C VAL A 341 -29.85 -12.38 -2.26
N GLY A 342 -30.16 -11.50 -1.29
CA GLY A 342 -31.03 -11.87 -0.20
C GLY A 342 -32.49 -12.12 -0.62
N LEU A 343 -33.02 -11.34 -1.57
CA LEU A 343 -34.34 -11.58 -2.15
C LEU A 343 -34.37 -12.87 -2.98
N VAL A 344 -33.34 -13.14 -3.78
CA VAL A 344 -33.23 -14.36 -4.59
C VAL A 344 -33.18 -15.59 -3.68
N LEU A 345 -32.30 -15.61 -2.67
CA LEU A 345 -32.27 -16.71 -1.70
C LEU A 345 -33.57 -16.80 -0.88
N GLY A 346 -34.12 -15.67 -0.45
CA GLY A 346 -35.37 -15.63 0.31
C GLY A 346 -36.57 -16.22 -0.44
N THR A 347 -36.65 -15.96 -1.75
CA THR A 347 -37.71 -16.48 -2.62
C THR A 347 -37.53 -17.94 -2.99
N ILE A 348 -36.29 -18.42 -3.21
CA ILE A 348 -36.00 -19.85 -3.45
C ILE A 348 -36.39 -20.70 -2.24
N TYR A 349 -36.16 -20.19 -1.04
CA TYR A 349 -36.40 -20.90 0.22
C TYR A 349 -37.65 -20.40 0.97
N ILE A 350 -38.61 -19.81 0.24
CA ILE A 350 -39.82 -19.24 0.83
C ILE A 350 -40.57 -20.30 1.64
N ASN A 351 -40.97 -19.94 2.87
CA ASN A 351 -41.67 -20.84 3.79
C ASN A 351 -41.07 -22.24 3.84
N ILE A 352 -39.85 -22.34 4.37
CA ILE A 352 -38.96 -23.50 4.27
C ILE A 352 -39.52 -24.86 4.76
N GLY A 353 -40.69 -24.85 5.41
CA GLY A 353 -41.45 -26.03 5.80
C GLY A 353 -40.88 -26.73 7.05
N ILE A 354 -41.69 -27.64 7.59
CA ILE A 354 -41.35 -28.52 8.72
C ILE A 354 -41.29 -29.94 8.16
N GLY A 355 -40.18 -30.66 8.37
CA GLY A 355 -39.96 -31.99 7.77
C GLY A 355 -38.48 -32.28 7.50
N LYS A 356 -38.19 -33.48 6.98
CA LYS A 356 -36.83 -33.87 6.54
C LYS A 356 -36.30 -32.93 5.46
N GLU A 357 -37.11 -32.64 4.45
CA GLU A 357 -36.77 -31.65 3.42
C GLU A 357 -36.51 -30.26 4.00
N GLY A 358 -37.29 -29.85 5.01
CA GLY A 358 -37.11 -28.56 5.68
C GLY A 358 -35.78 -28.48 6.45
N ILE A 359 -35.23 -29.61 6.90
CA ILE A 359 -33.90 -29.66 7.54
C ILE A 359 -32.80 -29.47 6.49
N GLU A 360 -32.90 -30.17 5.36
CA GLU A 360 -31.95 -30.07 4.26
C GLU A 360 -31.97 -28.68 3.62
N LYS A 361 -33.16 -28.12 3.39
CA LYS A 361 -33.36 -26.77 2.86
C LYS A 361 -32.73 -25.70 3.77
N ARG A 362 -32.91 -25.78 5.10
CA ARG A 362 -32.27 -24.85 6.07
C ARG A 362 -30.75 -24.92 6.01
N PHE A 363 -30.22 -26.13 5.93
CA PHE A 363 -28.77 -26.33 5.84
C PHE A 363 -28.20 -25.78 4.53
N GLY A 364 -28.88 -26.01 3.41
CA GLY A 364 -28.55 -25.42 2.11
C GLY A 364 -28.60 -23.89 2.12
N LEU A 365 -29.68 -23.30 2.65
CA LEU A 365 -29.84 -21.85 2.76
C LEU A 365 -28.65 -21.20 3.49
N PHE A 366 -28.26 -21.73 4.65
CA PHE A 366 -27.14 -21.16 5.42
C PHE A 366 -25.81 -21.37 4.69
N ALA A 367 -25.57 -22.54 4.10
CA ALA A 367 -24.37 -22.80 3.32
C ALA A 367 -24.22 -21.83 2.13
N PHE A 368 -25.28 -21.64 1.33
CA PHE A 368 -25.25 -20.71 0.19
C PHE A 368 -25.22 -19.25 0.63
N THR A 369 -25.90 -18.87 1.72
CA THR A 369 -25.78 -17.54 2.34
C THR A 369 -24.32 -17.19 2.61
N LEU A 370 -23.56 -18.11 3.22
CA LEU A 370 -22.14 -17.91 3.48
C LEU A 370 -21.34 -17.77 2.18
N THR A 371 -21.64 -18.58 1.17
CA THR A 371 -20.93 -18.55 -0.11
C THR A 371 -21.09 -17.22 -0.83
N PHE A 372 -22.31 -16.70 -0.92
CA PHE A 372 -22.55 -15.40 -1.56
C PHE A 372 -21.91 -14.26 -0.78
N LEU A 373 -22.08 -14.22 0.55
CA LEU A 373 -21.53 -13.16 1.40
C LEU A 373 -20.00 -13.13 1.42
N LEU A 374 -19.34 -14.30 1.42
CA LEU A 374 -17.87 -14.34 1.35
C LEU A 374 -17.38 -13.94 -0.04
N SER A 375 -18.07 -14.37 -1.10
CA SER A 375 -17.68 -14.07 -2.47
C SER A 375 -17.80 -12.57 -2.79
N SER A 376 -18.85 -11.90 -2.31
CA SER A 376 -19.06 -10.45 -2.54
C SER A 376 -17.93 -9.59 -1.95
N THR A 377 -17.28 -10.03 -0.87
CA THR A 377 -16.15 -9.27 -0.29
C THR A 377 -14.91 -9.19 -1.19
N THR A 378 -14.84 -10.02 -2.24
CA THR A 378 -13.73 -10.04 -3.21
C THR A 378 -13.55 -8.70 -3.93
N GLU A 379 -14.61 -7.89 -4.06
CA GLU A 379 -14.57 -6.54 -4.64
C GLU A 379 -13.63 -5.58 -3.90
N THR A 380 -13.32 -5.85 -2.63
CA THR A 380 -12.39 -5.03 -1.83
C THR A 380 -10.94 -5.21 -2.27
N LEU A 381 -10.61 -6.33 -2.93
CA LEU A 381 -9.25 -6.67 -3.36
C LEU A 381 -8.63 -5.63 -4.31
N PRO A 382 -9.26 -5.27 -5.46
CA PRO A 382 -8.70 -4.28 -6.38
C PRO A 382 -8.54 -2.90 -5.74
N ILE A 383 -9.47 -2.51 -4.86
CA ILE A 383 -9.42 -1.22 -4.16
C ILE A 383 -8.15 -1.13 -3.32
N PHE A 384 -7.87 -2.15 -2.50
CA PHE A 384 -6.68 -2.13 -1.65
C PHE A 384 -5.37 -2.24 -2.44
N ILE A 385 -5.34 -2.99 -3.55
CA ILE A 385 -4.14 -3.08 -4.40
C ILE A 385 -3.76 -1.71 -4.96
N ASN A 386 -4.75 -0.89 -5.35
CA ASN A 386 -4.53 0.47 -5.85
C ASN A 386 -4.13 1.46 -4.74
N GLU A 387 -4.61 1.28 -3.52
CA GLU A 387 -4.27 2.15 -2.38
C GLU A 387 -2.91 1.81 -1.74
N ARG A 388 -2.46 0.56 -1.88
CA ARG A 388 -1.23 0.04 -1.25
C ARG A 388 0.04 0.86 -1.56
N PRO A 389 0.31 1.32 -2.81
CA PRO A 389 1.46 2.18 -3.09
C PRO A 389 1.43 3.48 -2.29
N ILE A 390 0.26 4.08 -2.10
CA ILE A 390 0.07 5.30 -1.32
C ILE A 390 0.41 5.04 0.15
N LEU A 391 -0.11 3.94 0.71
CA LEU A 391 0.19 3.51 2.07
C LEU A 391 1.69 3.29 2.31
N ILE A 392 2.36 2.56 1.41
CA ILE A 392 3.80 2.29 1.52
C ILE A 392 4.59 3.61 1.47
N ARG A 393 4.22 4.53 0.59
CA ARG A 393 4.86 5.85 0.50
C ARG A 393 4.65 6.68 1.77
N GLU A 394 3.42 6.85 2.23
CA GLU A 394 3.13 7.69 3.41
C GLU A 394 3.77 7.13 4.70
N THR A 395 3.80 5.80 4.86
CA THR A 395 4.42 5.15 6.03
C THR A 395 5.94 5.07 5.96
N SER A 396 6.53 4.96 4.76
CA SER A 396 7.99 4.99 4.58
C SER A 396 8.57 6.38 4.80
N SER A 397 7.87 7.44 4.37
CA SER A 397 8.17 8.85 4.65
C SER A 397 7.89 9.27 6.10
N GLY A 398 7.30 8.38 6.91
CA GLY A 398 7.07 8.62 8.34
C GLY A 398 5.92 9.59 8.65
N VAL A 399 4.95 9.75 7.75
CA VAL A 399 3.76 10.60 7.97
C VAL A 399 2.92 10.09 9.14
N TYR A 400 2.71 8.76 9.20
CA TYR A 400 1.96 8.09 10.26
C TYR A 400 2.39 6.62 10.41
N ARG A 401 1.95 5.98 11.49
CA ARG A 401 2.25 4.55 11.78
C ARG A 401 1.37 3.63 10.96
N LEU A 402 1.95 2.54 10.47
CA LEU A 402 1.19 1.49 9.77
C LEU A 402 0.07 0.91 10.63
N SER A 403 0.29 0.74 11.94
CA SER A 403 -0.75 0.26 12.86
C SER A 403 -1.91 1.23 13.01
N SER A 404 -1.65 2.55 13.06
CA SER A 404 -2.69 3.59 13.10
C SER A 404 -3.57 3.54 11.86
N HIS A 405 -2.97 3.31 10.68
CA HIS A 405 -3.71 3.18 9.42
C HIS A 405 -4.60 1.94 9.38
N ILE A 406 -4.08 0.76 9.71
CA ILE A 406 -4.89 -0.48 9.68
C ILE A 406 -6.04 -0.39 10.67
N LEU A 407 -5.80 0.16 11.86
CA LEU A 407 -6.86 0.31 12.86
C LEU A 407 -7.91 1.34 12.42
N ALA A 408 -7.49 2.51 11.93
CA ALA A 408 -8.40 3.52 11.40
C ALA A 408 -9.25 2.97 10.24
N ASN A 409 -8.63 2.24 9.32
CA ASN A 409 -9.31 1.60 8.22
C ASN A 409 -10.38 0.60 8.73
N THR A 410 -9.99 -0.27 9.67
CA THR A 410 -10.90 -1.27 10.25
C THR A 410 -12.11 -0.63 10.94
N LEU A 411 -11.90 0.43 11.72
CA LEU A 411 -12.96 1.12 12.46
C LEU A 411 -14.00 1.78 11.54
N VAL A 412 -13.57 2.33 10.40
CA VAL A 412 -14.46 3.03 9.47
C VAL A 412 -15.30 2.05 8.65
N PHE A 413 -14.77 0.87 8.32
CA PHE A 413 -15.52 -0.16 7.59
C PHE A 413 -16.56 -0.90 8.46
N MET A 414 -16.36 -1.01 9.78
CA MET A 414 -17.28 -1.70 10.69
C MET A 414 -18.76 -1.27 10.59
N PRO A 415 -19.12 0.02 10.72
CA PRO A 415 -20.51 0.46 10.64
C PRO A 415 -21.12 0.27 9.25
N TYR A 416 -20.32 0.45 8.19
CA TYR A 416 -20.78 0.21 6.82
C TYR A 416 -21.17 -1.26 6.60
N LEU A 417 -20.30 -2.19 7.01
CA LEU A 417 -20.59 -3.62 6.90
C LEU A 417 -21.75 -4.06 7.80
N PHE A 418 -21.99 -3.35 8.91
CA PHE A 418 -23.16 -3.59 9.76
C PHE A 418 -24.46 -3.25 9.05
N VAL A 419 -24.52 -2.10 8.36
CA VAL A 419 -25.69 -1.71 7.57
C VAL A 419 -25.97 -2.72 6.45
N ILE A 420 -24.94 -3.18 5.73
CA ILE A 420 -25.10 -4.24 4.71
C ILE A 420 -25.65 -5.52 5.33
N SER A 421 -25.16 -5.90 6.50
CA SER A 421 -25.58 -7.12 7.19
C SER A 421 -27.05 -7.05 7.62
N ILE A 422 -27.54 -5.87 8.02
CA ILE A 422 -28.97 -5.65 8.32
C ILE A 422 -29.80 -5.79 7.04
N ILE A 423 -29.39 -5.14 5.94
CA ILE A 423 -30.13 -5.19 4.67
C ILE A 423 -30.26 -6.62 4.17
N TYR A 424 -29.15 -7.37 4.14
CA TYR A 424 -29.15 -8.78 3.75
C TYR A 424 -30.01 -9.64 4.67
N SER A 425 -29.87 -9.45 5.99
CA SER A 425 -30.59 -10.28 6.96
C SER A 425 -32.09 -10.03 6.89
N ALA A 426 -32.52 -8.77 6.77
CA ALA A 426 -33.93 -8.43 6.66
C ALA A 426 -34.56 -8.98 5.37
N SER A 427 -33.83 -8.99 4.25
CA SER A 427 -34.35 -9.51 2.98
C SER A 427 -34.51 -11.04 2.99
N VAL A 428 -33.59 -11.79 3.58
CA VAL A 428 -33.66 -13.26 3.64
C VAL A 428 -34.57 -13.76 4.77
N TYR A 429 -34.36 -13.25 5.99
CA TYR A 429 -34.84 -13.90 7.22
C TYR A 429 -36.36 -14.02 7.29
N PHE A 430 -37.06 -12.94 6.93
CA PHE A 430 -38.52 -12.87 6.98
C PHE A 430 -39.17 -13.61 5.79
N LEU A 431 -38.55 -13.62 4.61
CA LEU A 431 -39.08 -14.35 3.44
C LEU A 431 -39.02 -15.87 3.65
N VAL A 432 -37.93 -16.37 4.22
CA VAL A 432 -37.75 -17.81 4.47
C VAL A 432 -38.70 -18.33 5.55
N GLY A 433 -39.08 -17.48 6.52
CA GLY A 433 -39.84 -17.88 7.70
C GLY A 433 -38.98 -18.60 8.74
N LEU A 434 -37.78 -18.07 9.02
CA LEU A 434 -36.92 -18.51 10.12
C LEU A 434 -37.54 -18.18 11.48
N CYS A 435 -36.92 -18.62 12.58
CA CYS A 435 -37.45 -18.42 13.93
C CYS A 435 -37.98 -16.99 14.18
N PRO A 436 -39.25 -16.78 14.55
CA PRO A 436 -39.86 -15.43 14.58
C PRO A 436 -39.46 -14.56 15.79
N THR A 437 -38.44 -14.95 16.56
CA THR A 437 -38.06 -14.21 17.77
C THR A 437 -37.04 -13.10 17.46
N TRP A 438 -37.23 -11.93 18.07
CA TRP A 438 -36.29 -10.80 17.90
C TRP A 438 -34.86 -11.12 18.35
N GLN A 439 -34.70 -11.99 19.34
CA GLN A 439 -33.39 -12.47 19.80
C GLN A 439 -32.69 -13.32 18.73
N ALA A 440 -33.41 -14.23 18.08
CA ALA A 440 -32.86 -15.04 17.00
C ALA A 440 -32.53 -14.20 15.76
N PHE A 441 -33.36 -13.20 15.42
CA PHE A 441 -33.05 -12.26 14.35
C PHE A 441 -31.81 -11.41 14.66
N GLY A 442 -31.74 -10.83 15.87
CA GLY A 442 -30.58 -10.05 16.29
C GLY A 442 -29.28 -10.86 16.31
N TYR A 443 -29.33 -12.11 16.75
CA TYR A 443 -28.20 -13.02 16.70
C TYR A 443 -27.82 -13.39 15.25
N PHE A 444 -28.80 -13.62 14.37
CA PHE A 444 -28.55 -13.85 12.94
C PHE A 444 -27.82 -12.66 12.31
N VAL A 445 -28.30 -11.43 12.52
CA VAL A 445 -27.64 -10.20 12.05
C VAL A 445 -26.21 -10.09 12.59
N LEU A 446 -26.00 -10.38 13.87
CA LEU A 446 -24.68 -10.36 14.49
C LEU A 446 -23.73 -11.36 13.82
N VAL A 447 -24.18 -12.60 13.60
CA VAL A 447 -23.37 -13.63 12.96
C VAL A 447 -23.01 -13.21 11.53
N ILE A 448 -23.98 -12.75 10.74
CA ILE A 448 -23.77 -12.23 9.37
C ILE A 448 -22.76 -11.07 9.38
N TRP A 449 -22.87 -10.14 10.33
CA TRP A 449 -21.92 -9.03 10.45
C TRP A 449 -20.50 -9.48 10.76
N VAL A 450 -20.33 -10.39 11.72
CA VAL A 450 -19.02 -10.96 12.07
C VAL A 450 -18.42 -11.73 10.88
N ILE A 451 -19.23 -12.46 10.12
CA ILE A 451 -18.81 -13.16 8.90
C ILE A 451 -18.27 -12.18 7.86
N VAL A 452 -19.01 -11.11 7.55
CA VAL A 452 -18.59 -10.12 6.56
C VAL A 452 -17.34 -9.36 7.03
N LEU A 453 -17.21 -9.07 8.33
CA LEU A 453 -16.00 -8.48 8.93
C LEU A 453 -14.76 -9.37 8.78
N MET A 454 -14.92 -10.66 9.07
CA MET A 454 -13.87 -11.66 8.92
C MET A 454 -13.48 -11.81 7.45
N ALA A 455 -14.45 -11.95 6.55
CA ALA A 455 -14.22 -12.10 5.11
C ALA A 455 -13.48 -10.88 4.51
N ASN A 456 -13.90 -9.66 4.86
CA ASN A 456 -13.19 -8.43 4.47
C ASN A 456 -11.72 -8.43 4.96
N SER A 457 -11.47 -8.93 6.18
CA SER A 457 -10.11 -9.00 6.73
C SER A 457 -9.25 -10.07 6.04
N PHE A 458 -9.85 -11.18 5.64
CA PHE A 458 -9.20 -12.22 4.84
C PHE A 458 -8.80 -11.70 3.45
N VAL A 459 -9.71 -11.02 2.75
CA VAL A 459 -9.42 -10.41 1.43
C VAL A 459 -8.35 -9.32 1.55
N LEU A 460 -8.37 -8.52 2.64
CA LEU A 460 -7.34 -7.51 2.88
C LEU A 460 -5.95 -8.14 3.12
N PHE A 461 -5.89 -9.25 3.86
CA PHE A 461 -4.66 -10.02 4.01
C PHE A 461 -4.14 -10.52 2.66
N LEU A 462 -4.99 -11.15 1.84
CA LEU A 462 -4.57 -11.67 0.54
C LEU A 462 -4.15 -10.56 -0.43
N SER A 463 -4.85 -9.42 -0.44
CA SER A 463 -4.47 -8.26 -1.25
C SER A 463 -3.15 -7.61 -0.80
N SER A 464 -2.78 -7.74 0.47
CA SER A 464 -1.45 -7.34 0.97
C SER A 464 -0.33 -8.27 0.48
N LEU A 465 -0.63 -9.55 0.23
CA LEU A 465 0.34 -10.55 -0.26
C LEU A 465 0.43 -10.53 -1.79
N ALA A 466 -0.69 -10.38 -2.48
CA ALA A 466 -0.81 -10.50 -3.93
C ALA A 466 0.11 -9.52 -4.67
N PRO A 467 0.85 -9.97 -5.71
CA PRO A 467 1.66 -9.07 -6.52
C PRO A 467 0.80 -8.10 -7.34
N ASN A 468 -0.26 -8.63 -7.97
CA ASN A 468 -1.18 -7.92 -8.85
C ASN A 468 -2.63 -8.37 -8.62
N TYR A 469 -3.57 -7.69 -9.28
CA TYR A 469 -5.01 -7.96 -9.18
C TYR A 469 -5.38 -9.40 -9.58
N ILE A 470 -4.89 -9.86 -10.75
CA ILE A 470 -5.23 -11.18 -11.31
C ILE A 470 -4.84 -12.30 -10.35
N ALA A 471 -3.59 -12.33 -9.88
CA ALA A 471 -3.13 -13.35 -8.94
C ALA A 471 -3.89 -13.27 -7.60
N GLY A 472 -4.23 -12.06 -7.15
CA GLY A 472 -4.99 -11.84 -5.92
C GLY A 472 -6.40 -12.43 -5.99
N THR A 473 -7.16 -12.11 -7.04
CA THR A 473 -8.53 -12.62 -7.21
C THR A 473 -8.53 -14.14 -7.38
N SER A 474 -7.65 -14.70 -8.19
CA SER A 474 -7.53 -16.16 -8.35
C SER A 474 -7.21 -16.87 -7.03
N LEU A 475 -6.36 -16.27 -6.18
CA LEU A 475 -6.03 -16.85 -4.88
C LEU A 475 -7.23 -16.81 -3.92
N VAL A 476 -7.96 -15.69 -3.88
CA VAL A 476 -9.19 -15.56 -3.06
C VAL A 476 -10.21 -16.61 -3.49
N THR A 477 -10.51 -16.73 -4.79
CA THR A 477 -11.55 -17.64 -5.28
C THR A 477 -11.22 -19.11 -5.00
N VAL A 478 -9.97 -19.54 -5.22
CA VAL A 478 -9.53 -20.92 -4.93
C VAL A 478 -9.62 -21.22 -3.44
N LEU A 479 -9.17 -20.30 -2.57
CA LEU A 479 -9.22 -20.51 -1.12
C LEU A 479 -10.66 -20.50 -0.58
N LEU A 480 -11.53 -19.63 -1.08
CA LEU A 480 -12.95 -19.62 -0.71
C LEU A 480 -13.64 -20.92 -1.12
N ALA A 481 -13.41 -21.40 -2.35
CA ALA A 481 -13.95 -22.67 -2.82
C ALA A 481 -13.47 -23.86 -1.97
N ALA A 482 -12.17 -23.88 -1.62
CA ALA A 482 -11.62 -24.89 -0.73
C ALA A 482 -12.29 -24.84 0.66
N PHE A 483 -12.39 -23.66 1.27
CA PHE A 483 -13.04 -23.55 2.59
C PHE A 483 -14.52 -23.94 2.56
N PHE A 484 -15.23 -23.69 1.45
CA PHE A 484 -16.61 -24.11 1.29
C PHE A 484 -16.74 -25.64 1.20
N LEU A 485 -15.84 -26.32 0.49
CA LEU A 485 -15.80 -27.78 0.40
C LEU A 485 -15.65 -28.43 1.79
N PHE A 486 -14.75 -27.88 2.63
CA PHE A 486 -14.47 -28.37 3.98
C PHE A 486 -15.35 -27.73 5.07
N SER A 487 -16.47 -27.09 4.72
CA SER A 487 -17.36 -26.41 5.67
C SER A 487 -18.18 -27.36 6.56
N GLY A 488 -18.28 -28.64 6.20
CA GLY A 488 -19.22 -29.59 6.79
C GLY A 488 -20.55 -29.72 6.02
N TYR A 489 -20.75 -28.92 4.96
CA TYR A 489 -21.93 -29.01 4.09
C TYR A 489 -21.86 -30.18 3.10
N PHE A 490 -20.81 -30.24 2.26
CA PHE A 490 -20.65 -31.30 1.26
C PHE A 490 -20.06 -32.59 1.85
N ILE A 491 -19.06 -32.44 2.72
CA ILE A 491 -18.35 -33.57 3.33
C ILE A 491 -18.46 -33.42 4.85
N SER A 492 -19.03 -34.44 5.50
CA SER A 492 -19.17 -34.46 6.95
C SER A 492 -17.81 -34.65 7.64
N LYS A 493 -17.67 -34.15 8.87
CA LYS A 493 -16.43 -34.29 9.66
C LYS A 493 -15.95 -35.74 9.79
N GLU A 494 -16.89 -36.68 9.93
CA GLU A 494 -16.60 -38.11 10.14
C GLU A 494 -16.09 -38.80 8.88
N SER A 495 -16.49 -38.32 7.70
CA SER A 495 -16.05 -38.86 6.41
C SER A 495 -14.73 -38.28 5.92
N LEU A 496 -14.20 -37.23 6.58
CA LEU A 496 -12.92 -36.64 6.22
C LEU A 496 -11.74 -37.53 6.64
N PRO A 497 -10.80 -37.79 5.72
CA PRO A 497 -9.53 -38.43 6.07
C PRO A 497 -8.80 -37.64 7.16
N LYS A 498 -8.19 -38.35 8.14
CA LYS A 498 -7.53 -37.72 9.32
C LYS A 498 -6.53 -36.63 8.95
N TYR A 499 -5.84 -36.76 7.82
CA TYR A 499 -4.85 -35.78 7.34
C TYR A 499 -5.46 -34.51 6.73
N TRP A 500 -6.73 -34.52 6.30
CA TRP A 500 -7.45 -33.32 5.84
C TRP A 500 -8.30 -32.66 6.92
N LEU A 501 -8.43 -33.28 8.10
CA LEU A 501 -9.27 -32.80 9.20
C LEU A 501 -8.92 -31.38 9.66
N PHE A 502 -7.64 -30.96 9.54
CA PHE A 502 -7.24 -29.61 9.91
C PHE A 502 -7.96 -28.53 9.06
N MET A 503 -8.25 -28.82 7.79
CA MET A 503 -8.89 -27.87 6.88
C MET A 503 -10.33 -27.56 7.31
N TYR A 504 -11.01 -28.54 7.89
CA TYR A 504 -12.33 -28.36 8.50
C TYR A 504 -12.29 -27.35 9.67
N PHE A 505 -11.23 -27.35 10.48
CA PHE A 505 -11.08 -26.40 11.59
C PHE A 505 -10.55 -25.02 11.19
N ILE A 506 -9.87 -24.91 10.04
CA ILE A 506 -9.40 -23.63 9.49
C ILE A 506 -10.49 -22.95 8.64
N SER A 507 -11.45 -23.72 8.11
CA SER A 507 -12.51 -23.19 7.25
C SER A 507 -13.28 -22.05 7.92
N MET A 508 -13.33 -20.92 7.22
CA MET A 508 -14.13 -19.75 7.59
C MET A 508 -15.64 -20.02 7.59
N TYR A 509 -16.08 -21.06 6.88
CA TYR A 509 -17.50 -21.42 6.75
C TYR A 509 -18.00 -22.24 7.93
N LYS A 510 -17.15 -23.08 8.52
CA LYS A 510 -17.54 -24.09 9.51
C LYS A 510 -18.21 -23.47 10.74
N TYR A 511 -17.51 -22.57 11.45
CA TYR A 511 -18.06 -21.96 12.67
C TYR A 511 -19.24 -21.02 12.38
N ALA A 512 -19.25 -20.40 11.20
CA ALA A 512 -20.36 -19.57 10.75
C ALA A 512 -21.63 -20.40 10.52
N LEU A 513 -21.50 -21.54 9.84
CA LEU A 513 -22.58 -22.49 9.58
C LEU A 513 -23.11 -23.07 10.89
N ASP A 514 -22.23 -23.50 11.79
CA ASP A 514 -22.59 -24.01 13.11
C ASP A 514 -23.34 -22.95 13.94
N ALA A 515 -22.91 -21.68 13.91
CA ALA A 515 -23.58 -20.59 14.61
C ALA A 515 -25.00 -20.32 14.09
N LEU A 516 -25.19 -20.31 12.77
CA LEU A 516 -26.50 -20.11 12.14
C LEU A 516 -27.45 -21.29 12.42
N LEU A 517 -26.94 -22.51 12.36
CA LEU A 517 -27.70 -23.72 12.71
C LEU A 517 -28.13 -23.74 14.17
N ILE A 518 -27.21 -23.45 15.09
CA ILE A 518 -27.54 -23.37 16.52
C ILE A 518 -28.63 -22.32 16.74
N ASN A 519 -28.54 -21.16 16.11
CA ASN A 519 -29.56 -20.10 16.24
C ASN A 519 -30.96 -20.57 15.83
N GLU A 520 -31.08 -21.21 14.66
CA GLU A 520 -32.37 -21.66 14.13
C GLU A 520 -32.93 -22.87 14.89
N TYR A 521 -32.12 -23.90 15.10
CA TYR A 521 -32.60 -25.15 15.72
C TYR A 521 -32.77 -25.07 17.23
N SER A 522 -32.13 -24.12 17.93
CA SER A 522 -32.44 -23.89 19.36
C SER A 522 -33.88 -23.40 19.54
N CYS A 523 -34.40 -22.59 18.62
CA CYS A 523 -35.79 -22.13 18.64
C CYS A 523 -36.79 -23.26 18.32
N LEU A 524 -36.33 -24.27 17.59
CA LEU A 524 -37.09 -25.48 17.23
C LEU A 524 -36.78 -26.66 18.16
N ALA A 525 -36.07 -26.45 19.27
CA ALA A 525 -35.56 -27.54 20.11
C ALA A 525 -36.66 -28.49 20.61
N SER A 526 -37.80 -27.94 21.01
CA SER A 526 -38.98 -28.68 21.48
C SER A 526 -40.04 -28.93 20.40
N LYS A 527 -39.84 -28.43 19.18
CA LYS A 527 -40.78 -28.62 18.07
C LYS A 527 -40.44 -29.88 17.30
N CYS A 528 -41.45 -30.73 17.11
CA CYS A 528 -41.32 -31.90 16.28
C CYS A 528 -41.18 -31.53 14.81
N LEU A 529 -40.11 -32.00 14.18
CA LEU A 529 -39.81 -31.76 12.77
C LEU A 529 -40.27 -32.92 11.88
N VAL A 530 -40.19 -34.15 12.37
CA VAL A 530 -40.56 -35.36 11.64
C VAL A 530 -41.55 -36.16 12.47
N TRP A 531 -42.75 -36.35 11.94
CA TRP A 531 -43.80 -37.17 12.55
C TRP A 531 -43.80 -38.56 11.92
N TYR A 532 -44.01 -39.58 12.76
CA TYR A 532 -44.34 -40.93 12.32
C TYR A 532 -45.81 -41.19 12.61
N GLU A 533 -46.54 -41.71 11.62
CA GLU A 533 -47.92 -42.15 11.82
C GLU A 533 -47.93 -43.61 12.26
N GLU A 534 -48.32 -43.85 13.50
CA GLU A 534 -48.61 -45.18 14.05
C GLU A 534 -50.13 -45.38 14.16
N ALA A 535 -50.57 -46.63 14.27
CA ALA A 535 -51.99 -47.01 14.35
C ALA A 535 -52.77 -46.38 15.52
N GLN A 536 -52.09 -45.77 16.50
CA GLN A 536 -52.70 -45.12 17.67
C GLN A 536 -52.32 -43.63 17.82
N GLY A 537 -51.73 -42.99 16.80
CA GLY A 537 -51.46 -41.54 16.82
C GLY A 537 -50.17 -41.13 16.12
N LYS A 538 -49.87 -39.82 16.17
CA LYS A 538 -48.64 -39.24 15.61
C LYS A 538 -47.55 -39.16 16.69
N VAL A 539 -46.48 -39.91 16.54
CA VAL A 539 -45.31 -39.88 17.44
C VAL A 539 -44.21 -39.02 16.82
N CYS A 540 -43.52 -38.22 17.63
CA CYS A 540 -42.41 -37.43 17.14
C CYS A 540 -41.13 -38.26 17.02
N LEU A 541 -40.54 -38.32 15.81
CA LEU A 541 -39.30 -39.05 15.53
C LEU A 541 -38.05 -38.19 15.73
N VAL A 542 -38.10 -36.92 15.33
CA VAL A 542 -36.95 -36.01 15.34
C VAL A 542 -37.40 -34.60 15.70
N ASN A 543 -36.81 -34.06 16.76
CA ASN A 543 -36.93 -32.67 17.19
C ASN A 543 -35.73 -31.83 16.72
N GLY A 544 -35.83 -30.50 16.83
CA GLY A 544 -34.69 -29.61 16.55
C GLY A 544 -33.46 -29.87 17.42
N GLY A 545 -33.66 -30.31 18.66
CA GLY A 545 -32.57 -30.73 19.56
C GLY A 545 -31.80 -31.94 19.02
N ASP A 546 -32.52 -32.95 18.55
CA ASP A 546 -31.93 -34.18 17.99
C ASP A 546 -31.13 -33.90 16.70
N VAL A 547 -31.57 -32.91 15.90
CA VAL A 547 -30.83 -32.46 14.72
C VAL A 547 -29.48 -31.83 15.11
N LEU A 548 -29.46 -31.03 16.18
CA LEU A 548 -28.22 -30.44 16.70
C LEU A 548 -27.28 -31.52 17.24
N GLU A 549 -27.81 -32.45 18.03
CA GLU A 549 -27.03 -33.54 18.63
C GLU A 549 -26.42 -34.48 17.57
N LYS A 550 -27.19 -34.83 16.53
CA LYS A 550 -26.69 -35.61 15.39
C LYS A 550 -25.54 -34.92 14.65
N LYS A 551 -25.47 -33.59 14.68
CA LYS A 551 -24.35 -32.82 14.11
C LYS A 551 -23.24 -32.51 15.11
N GLY A 552 -23.33 -33.00 16.35
CA GLY A 552 -22.39 -32.68 17.42
C GLY A 552 -22.41 -31.21 17.84
N LEU A 553 -23.54 -30.53 17.62
CA LEU A 553 -23.76 -29.13 17.97
C LEU A 553 -24.55 -29.04 19.28
N HIS A 554 -24.11 -28.14 20.16
CA HIS A 554 -24.77 -27.88 21.44
C HIS A 554 -25.02 -26.38 21.59
N GLU A 555 -26.10 -26.02 22.29
CA GLU A 555 -26.45 -24.62 22.54
C GLU A 555 -25.34 -23.87 23.30
N LYS A 556 -24.60 -24.57 24.18
CA LYS A 556 -23.44 -24.02 24.89
C LYS A 556 -22.35 -23.49 23.96
N HIS A 557 -22.29 -23.99 22.72
CA HIS A 557 -21.32 -23.56 21.71
C HIS A 557 -21.76 -22.31 20.92
N ARG A 558 -22.95 -21.75 21.20
CA ARG A 558 -23.49 -20.57 20.49
C ARG A 558 -22.45 -19.43 20.44
N TRP A 559 -22.00 -18.95 21.60
CA TRP A 559 -21.02 -17.87 21.67
C TRP A 559 -19.60 -18.30 21.31
N PHE A 560 -19.24 -19.56 21.54
CA PHE A 560 -17.93 -20.09 21.17
C PHE A 560 -17.64 -19.89 19.68
N ASN A 561 -18.61 -20.20 18.81
CA ASN A 561 -18.45 -20.01 17.36
C ASN A 561 -18.23 -18.54 16.98
N VAL A 562 -18.97 -17.62 17.60
CA VAL A 562 -18.81 -16.17 17.38
C VAL A 562 -17.42 -15.70 17.81
N TYR A 563 -16.92 -16.14 18.97
CA TYR A 563 -15.58 -15.80 19.44
C TYR A 563 -14.48 -16.35 18.52
N VAL A 564 -14.65 -17.55 17.97
CA VAL A 564 -13.70 -18.11 17.00
C VAL A 564 -13.69 -17.28 15.71
N LEU A 565 -14.85 -16.88 15.19
CA LEU A 565 -14.94 -16.01 14.01
C LEU A 565 -14.29 -14.63 14.25
N LEU A 566 -14.51 -14.04 15.44
CA LEU A 566 -13.80 -12.81 15.85
C LEU A 566 -12.29 -13.04 15.97
N GLY A 567 -11.87 -14.21 16.44
CA GLY A 567 -10.48 -14.64 16.46
C GLY A 567 -9.87 -14.67 15.06
N PHE A 568 -10.57 -15.24 14.07
CA PHE A 568 -10.13 -15.22 12.67
C PHE A 568 -10.08 -13.80 12.10
N PHE A 569 -11.08 -12.97 12.40
CA PHE A 569 -11.06 -11.55 12.03
C PHE A 569 -9.78 -10.84 12.52
N VAL A 570 -9.43 -10.99 13.80
CA VAL A 570 -8.21 -10.41 14.37
C VAL A 570 -6.95 -11.03 13.75
N LEU A 571 -6.92 -12.36 13.59
CA LEU A 571 -5.80 -13.08 13.00
C LEU A 571 -5.47 -12.57 11.60
N TYR A 572 -6.46 -12.45 10.71
CA TYR A 572 -6.23 -11.96 9.35
C TYR A 572 -5.78 -10.49 9.33
N ARG A 573 -6.26 -9.64 10.26
CA ARG A 573 -5.76 -8.27 10.40
C ARG A 573 -4.30 -8.22 10.86
N VAL A 574 -3.91 -9.09 11.78
CA VAL A 574 -2.51 -9.21 12.23
C VAL A 574 -1.62 -9.74 11.09
N LEU A 575 -2.06 -10.76 10.35
CA LEU A 575 -1.33 -11.28 9.19
C LEU A 575 -1.17 -10.21 8.09
N CYS A 576 -2.22 -9.44 7.81
CA CYS A 576 -2.16 -8.29 6.92
C CYS A 576 -1.14 -7.25 7.39
N PHE A 577 -1.12 -6.93 8.69
CA PHE A 577 -0.14 -6.01 9.26
C PHE A 577 1.29 -6.52 9.10
N LEU A 578 1.55 -7.81 9.36
CA LEU A 578 2.87 -8.41 9.19
C LEU A 578 3.32 -8.42 7.72
N ALA A 579 2.42 -8.74 6.79
CA ALA A 579 2.70 -8.70 5.36
C ALA A 579 3.06 -7.28 4.87
N LEU A 580 2.29 -6.28 5.30
CA LEU A 580 2.57 -4.88 5.00
C LEU A 580 3.86 -4.38 5.66
N LEU A 581 4.14 -4.78 6.90
CA LEU A 581 5.41 -4.46 7.57
C LEU A 581 6.60 -4.99 6.78
N ARG A 582 6.53 -6.23 6.27
CA ARG A 582 7.59 -6.80 5.44
C ARG A 582 7.76 -6.02 4.14
N ARG A 583 6.68 -5.64 3.46
CA ARG A 583 6.74 -4.81 2.24
C ARG A 583 7.29 -3.40 2.50
N VAL A 584 6.87 -2.75 3.57
CA VAL A 584 7.39 -1.42 3.96
C VAL A 584 8.86 -1.51 4.35
N SER A 585 9.28 -2.57 5.05
CA SER A 585 10.69 -2.81 5.35
C SER A 585 11.50 -3.15 4.11
N GLY A 586 10.91 -3.85 3.14
CA GLY A 586 11.52 -4.14 1.84
C GLY A 586 11.66 -2.90 0.97
N SER A 587 10.70 -1.97 1.00
CA SER A 587 10.81 -0.66 0.34
C SER A 587 11.84 0.28 1.00
N LYS A 588 12.24 -0.04 2.24
CA LYS A 588 13.27 0.66 3.03
C LYS A 588 14.64 -0.03 2.93
N ARG A 589 14.76 -1.10 2.16
CA ARG A 589 16.02 -1.79 1.84
C ARG A 589 16.25 -1.66 0.35
#